data_AF-A0A8X6RCD1-F1
#
_entry.id   AF-A0A8X6RCD1-F1
#
_cell.length_a   1.000
_cell.length_b   1.000
_cell.length_c   1.000
_cell.angle_alpha   90.00
_cell.angle_beta   90.00
_cell.angle_gamma   90.00
#
_symmetry.space_group_name_H-M   'P 1'
#
loop_
_entity.id
_entity.type
_entity.pdbx_description
1 polymer ?
#
loop_
_entity_poly.entity_id
_entity_poly.type
_entity_poly.pdbx_seq_one_letter_code
_entity_poly.pdbx_strand_id
1 'polypeptide(L)'
;MKALEVLNENTRPLVDIQIAEIISINKLNSENPSQIRSTIDKVRNHLRSLKNLNFELNPLSDAIILHALSYKVDKESQRLFHLNLTTTKVPSLDEFISFLELRCIQLEAVIKPPEIVAKNVPIKHKTTSGLINL
;
A
#
# COMPACT_ATOMS: atom_id res chain seq x y z
N MET A 1 -28.81 21.40 -24.87
CA MET A 1 -27.98 20.53 -24.02
C MET A 1 -28.77 19.29 -23.62
N LYS A 2 -29.02 18.35 -24.55
CA LYS A 2 -29.75 17.10 -24.25
C LYS A 2 -29.10 15.85 -24.87
N ALA A 3 -28.02 16.04 -25.64
CA ALA A 3 -27.32 14.96 -26.32
C ALA A 3 -26.20 14.33 -25.46
N LEU A 4 -25.75 14.99 -24.39
CA LEU A 4 -24.71 14.46 -23.50
C LEU A 4 -25.27 13.56 -22.38
N GLU A 5 -26.53 13.78 -21.97
CA GLU A 5 -27.16 12.99 -20.90
C GLU A 5 -27.62 11.60 -21.37
N VAL A 6 -28.10 11.49 -22.61
CA VAL A 6 -28.59 10.23 -23.19
C VAL A 6 -27.45 9.25 -23.53
N LEU A 7 -26.20 9.74 -23.67
CA LEU A 7 -25.02 8.89 -23.86
C LEU A 7 -24.45 8.33 -22.56
N ASN A 8 -25.04 8.64 -21.39
CA ASN A 8 -24.58 8.17 -20.08
C ASN A 8 -25.51 7.11 -19.44
N GLU A 9 -26.49 6.56 -20.16
CA GLU A 9 -27.42 5.58 -19.59
C GLU A 9 -26.81 4.18 -19.40
N ASN A 10 -25.79 3.83 -20.20
CA ASN A 10 -25.17 2.50 -20.13
C ASN A 10 -23.87 2.53 -19.31
N THR A 11 -24.00 2.39 -17.99
CA THR A 11 -22.85 2.33 -17.06
C THR A 11 -22.11 0.98 -17.09
N ARG A 12 -22.66 -0.04 -17.77
CA ARG A 12 -22.11 -1.40 -17.80
C ARG A 12 -20.64 -1.46 -18.24
N PRO A 13 -20.22 -0.85 -19.38
CA PRO A 13 -18.82 -0.91 -19.79
C PRO A 13 -17.88 -0.24 -18.78
N LEU A 14 -18.34 0.81 -18.10
CA LEU A 14 -17.55 1.52 -17.10
C LEU A 14 -17.37 0.65 -15.85
N VAL A 15 -18.43 -0.02 -15.39
CA VAL A 15 -18.38 -0.99 -14.29
C VAL A 15 -17.46 -2.16 -14.66
N ASP A 16 -17.61 -2.73 -15.85
CA ASP A 16 -16.79 -3.84 -16.35
C ASP A 16 -15.30 -3.46 -16.35
N ILE A 17 -14.95 -2.25 -16.81
CA ILE A 17 -13.57 -1.74 -16.77
C ILE A 17 -13.05 -1.64 -15.33
N GLN A 18 -13.82 -1.05 -14.40
CA GLN A 18 -13.33 -0.92 -13.01
C GLN A 18 -13.11 -2.28 -12.35
N ILE A 19 -14.01 -3.24 -12.57
CA ILE A 19 -13.87 -4.61 -12.05
C ILE A 19 -12.66 -5.29 -12.68
N ALA A 20 -12.50 -5.20 -14.01
CA ALA A 20 -11.38 -5.78 -14.73
C ALA A 20 -10.03 -5.25 -14.23
N GLU A 21 -9.92 -3.95 -13.98
CA GLU A 21 -8.70 -3.34 -13.44
C GLU A 21 -8.37 -3.87 -12.04
N ILE A 22 -9.36 -4.04 -11.15
CA ILE A 22 -9.15 -4.61 -9.80
C ILE A 22 -8.65 -6.05 -9.88
N ILE A 23 -9.31 -6.92 -10.66
CA ILE A 23 -8.96 -8.35 -10.73
C ILE A 23 -7.63 -8.60 -11.46
N SER A 24 -7.27 -7.71 -12.39
CA SER A 24 -6.07 -7.81 -13.23
C SER A 24 -4.84 -7.20 -12.59
N ILE A 25 -4.93 -6.66 -11.36
CA ILE A 25 -3.76 -6.21 -10.59
C ILE A 25 -2.71 -7.32 -10.59
N ASN A 26 -1.48 -6.95 -10.96
CA ASN A 26 -0.36 -7.88 -11.01
C ASN A 26 0.04 -8.32 -9.62
N LYS A 27 0.44 -9.60 -9.50
CA LYS A 27 0.99 -10.11 -8.24
C LYS A 27 2.34 -9.46 -7.95
N LEU A 28 2.53 -9.03 -6.70
CA LEU A 28 3.79 -8.57 -6.18
C LEU A 28 4.69 -9.78 -5.88
N ASN A 29 5.91 -9.76 -6.42
CA ASN A 29 6.86 -10.87 -6.28
C ASN A 29 7.80 -10.71 -5.08
N SER A 30 7.85 -9.52 -4.48
CA SER A 30 8.74 -9.17 -3.39
C SER A 30 8.12 -8.09 -2.52
N GLU A 31 8.54 -8.01 -1.27
CA GLU A 31 8.18 -6.93 -0.36
C GLU A 31 8.68 -5.58 -0.92
N ASN A 32 7.75 -4.69 -1.27
CA ASN A 32 8.08 -3.38 -1.79
C ASN A 32 7.01 -2.35 -1.38
N PRO A 33 7.33 -1.40 -0.49
CA PRO A 33 6.33 -0.46 0.03
C PRO A 33 5.74 0.45 -1.06
N SER A 34 6.53 0.84 -2.06
CA SER A 34 6.04 1.67 -3.17
C SER A 34 5.04 0.91 -4.04
N GLN A 35 5.28 -0.37 -4.32
CA GLN A 35 4.36 -1.20 -5.10
C GLN A 35 3.08 -1.54 -4.31
N ILE A 36 3.19 -1.79 -3.01
CA ILE A 36 2.02 -2.00 -2.15
C ILE A 36 1.17 -0.72 -2.10
N ARG A 37 1.79 0.47 -1.92
CA ARG A 37 1.06 1.74 -1.93
C ARG A 37 0.38 2.02 -3.27
N SER A 38 1.07 1.80 -4.39
CA SER A 38 0.47 1.90 -5.73
C SER A 38 -0.72 0.96 -5.90
N THR A 39 -0.66 -0.24 -5.33
CA THR A 39 -1.77 -1.20 -5.36
C THR A 39 -2.98 -0.69 -4.56
N ILE A 40 -2.76 -0.19 -3.34
CA ILE A 40 -3.80 0.41 -2.51
C ILE A 40 -4.48 1.58 -3.23
N ASP A 41 -3.69 2.48 -3.81
CA ASP A 41 -4.19 3.67 -4.51
C ASP A 41 -5.06 3.29 -5.72
N LYS A 42 -4.62 2.31 -6.52
CA LYS A 42 -5.39 1.77 -7.64
C LYS A 42 -6.72 1.19 -7.18
N VAL A 43 -6.71 0.30 -6.20
CA VAL A 43 -7.93 -0.33 -5.66
C VAL A 43 -8.91 0.75 -5.18
N ARG A 44 -8.45 1.70 -4.37
CA ARG A 44 -9.31 2.80 -3.87
C ARG A 44 -9.89 3.65 -4.98
N ASN A 45 -9.11 3.93 -6.02
CA ASN A 45 -9.60 4.70 -7.16
C ASN A 45 -10.68 3.96 -7.93
N HIS A 46 -10.51 2.66 -8.19
CA HIS A 46 -11.54 1.85 -8.86
C HIS A 46 -12.80 1.69 -8.01
N LEU A 47 -12.66 1.46 -6.70
CA LEU A 47 -13.80 1.38 -5.78
C LEU A 47 -14.58 2.72 -5.70
N ARG A 48 -13.87 3.85 -5.68
CA ARG A 48 -14.51 5.18 -5.71
C ARG A 48 -15.25 5.41 -7.03
N SER A 49 -14.66 5.01 -8.15
CA SER A 49 -15.30 5.05 -9.47
C SER A 49 -16.57 4.19 -9.52
N LEU A 50 -16.54 2.97 -8.98
CA LEU A 50 -17.70 2.09 -8.86
C LEU A 50 -18.81 2.72 -8.01
N LYS A 51 -18.45 3.30 -6.86
CA LYS A 51 -19.39 4.03 -6.01
C LYS A 51 -20.05 5.20 -6.73
N ASN A 52 -19.29 5.98 -7.51
CA ASN A 52 -19.82 7.09 -8.31
C ASN A 52 -20.79 6.62 -9.42
N LEU A 53 -20.71 5.35 -9.83
CA LEU A 53 -21.65 4.69 -10.75
C LEU A 53 -22.83 4.03 -10.03
N ASN A 54 -23.02 4.28 -8.74
CA ASN A 54 -23.99 3.64 -7.85
C ASN A 54 -23.82 2.11 -7.73
N PHE A 55 -22.60 1.62 -7.94
CA PHE A 55 -22.24 0.20 -7.81
C PHE A 55 -21.48 0.00 -6.49
N GLU A 56 -22.22 0.02 -5.38
CA GLU A 56 -21.64 -0.08 -4.04
C GLU A 56 -21.28 -1.53 -3.65
N LEU A 57 -20.28 -1.66 -2.78
CA LEU A 57 -19.89 -2.95 -2.21
C LEU A 57 -20.95 -3.44 -1.21
N ASN A 58 -21.29 -4.71 -1.33
CA ASN A 58 -21.96 -5.50 -0.30
C ASN A 58 -20.98 -6.51 0.33
N PRO A 59 -21.33 -7.16 1.46
CA PRO A 59 -20.42 -8.07 2.15
C PRO A 59 -19.84 -9.20 1.30
N LEU A 60 -20.61 -9.73 0.32
CA LEU A 60 -20.13 -10.78 -0.57
C LEU A 60 -19.11 -10.24 -1.57
N SER A 61 -19.40 -9.10 -2.22
CA SER A 61 -18.44 -8.46 -3.14
C SER A 61 -17.17 -8.02 -2.42
N ASP A 62 -17.28 -7.56 -1.18
CA ASP A 62 -16.16 -7.18 -0.34
C ASP A 62 -15.22 -8.37 -0.10
N ALA A 63 -15.79 -9.51 0.32
CA ALA A 63 -15.05 -10.74 0.54
C ALA A 63 -14.41 -11.30 -0.74
N ILE A 64 -15.07 -11.19 -1.90
CA ILE A 64 -14.53 -11.63 -3.20
C ILE A 64 -13.31 -10.78 -3.59
N ILE A 65 -13.42 -9.45 -3.47
CA ILE A 65 -12.34 -8.53 -3.81
C ILE A 65 -11.17 -8.72 -2.85
N LEU A 66 -11.43 -8.84 -1.54
CA LEU A 66 -10.42 -9.16 -0.54
C LEU A 66 -9.69 -10.47 -0.88
N HIS A 67 -10.44 -11.53 -1.17
CA HIS A 67 -9.85 -12.82 -1.54
C HIS A 67 -8.93 -12.67 -2.76
N ALA A 68 -9.41 -12.03 -3.84
CA ALA A 68 -8.61 -11.81 -5.03
C ALA A 68 -7.32 -11.02 -4.74
N LEU A 69 -7.41 -9.92 -4.00
CA LEU A 69 -6.27 -9.06 -3.66
C LEU A 69 -5.29 -9.71 -2.70
N SER A 70 -5.75 -10.59 -1.79
CA SER A 70 -4.87 -11.30 -0.86
C SER A 70 -3.83 -12.18 -1.56
N TYR A 71 -4.12 -12.64 -2.78
CA TYR A 71 -3.16 -13.38 -3.63
C TYR A 71 -2.35 -12.49 -4.56
N LYS A 72 -2.64 -11.18 -4.62
CA LYS A 72 -1.86 -10.20 -5.41
C LYS A 72 -0.71 -9.59 -4.61
N VAL A 73 -0.68 -9.71 -3.29
CA VAL A 73 0.44 -9.22 -2.48
C VAL A 73 1.57 -10.25 -2.42
N ASP A 74 2.75 -9.82 -1.95
CA ASP A 74 3.89 -10.71 -1.77
C ASP A 74 3.60 -11.76 -0.69
N LYS A 75 4.32 -12.89 -0.76
CA LYS A 75 4.08 -14.05 0.10
C LYS A 75 4.22 -13.72 1.59
N GLU A 76 5.13 -12.84 1.95
CA GLU A 76 5.38 -12.51 3.36
C GLU A 76 4.29 -11.57 3.90
N SER A 77 3.89 -10.56 3.13
CA SER A 77 2.74 -9.72 3.48
C SER A 77 1.44 -10.53 3.59
N GLN A 78 1.22 -11.52 2.70
CA GLN A 78 0.09 -12.45 2.81
C GLN A 78 0.15 -13.25 4.11
N ARG A 79 1.32 -13.83 4.44
CA ARG A 79 1.53 -14.60 5.66
C ARG A 79 1.27 -13.77 6.91
N LEU A 80 1.80 -12.55 6.95
CA LEU A 80 1.64 -11.62 8.07
C LEU A 80 0.20 -11.16 8.24
N PHE A 81 -0.54 -10.97 7.14
CA PHE A 81 -1.97 -10.68 7.21
C PHE A 81 -2.72 -11.79 7.94
N HIS A 82 -2.52 -13.04 7.52
CA HIS A 82 -3.16 -14.19 8.18
C HIS A 82 -2.77 -14.34 9.66
N LEU A 83 -1.53 -14.03 10.02
CA LEU A 83 -1.09 -14.05 11.42
C LEU A 83 -1.72 -12.92 12.26
N ASN A 84 -2.06 -11.79 11.63
CA ASN A 84 -2.70 -10.66 12.29
C ASN A 84 -4.19 -10.90 12.57
N LEU A 85 -4.83 -11.84 11.87
CA LEU A 85 -6.24 -12.18 12.10
C LEU A 85 -6.40 -12.83 13.48
N THR A 86 -7.04 -12.10 14.40
CA THR A 86 -7.30 -12.54 15.78
C THR A 86 -8.64 -13.24 15.96
N THR A 87 -9.47 -13.28 14.91
CA THR A 87 -10.82 -13.85 14.95
C THR A 87 -11.02 -14.85 13.83
N THR A 88 -12.01 -15.72 13.97
CA THR A 88 -12.46 -16.64 12.92
C THR A 88 -13.42 -15.98 11.93
N LYS A 89 -13.69 -14.67 12.06
CA LYS A 89 -14.56 -13.95 11.14
C LYS A 89 -13.82 -13.60 9.86
N VAL A 90 -14.57 -13.48 8.77
CA VAL A 90 -14.05 -12.98 7.50
C VAL A 90 -13.69 -11.50 7.70
N PRO A 91 -12.43 -11.08 7.45
CA PRO A 91 -12.04 -9.68 7.53
C PRO A 91 -12.70 -8.89 6.40
N SER A 92 -12.94 -7.60 6.64
CA SER A 92 -13.39 -6.66 5.62
C SER A 92 -12.25 -6.24 4.70
N LEU A 93 -12.58 -5.77 3.49
CA LEU A 93 -11.61 -5.21 2.56
C LEU A 93 -10.87 -4.01 3.16
N ASP A 94 -11.57 -3.18 3.93
CA ASP A 94 -10.96 -2.03 4.63
C ASP A 94 -9.92 -2.49 5.66
N GLU A 95 -10.19 -3.55 6.44
CA GLU A 95 -9.20 -4.13 7.36
C GLU A 95 -7.95 -4.61 6.62
N PHE A 96 -8.12 -5.25 5.46
CA PHE A 96 -6.98 -5.66 4.62
C PHE A 96 -6.20 -4.46 4.06
N ILE A 97 -6.90 -3.42 3.58
CA ILE A 97 -6.25 -2.20 3.09
C ILE A 97 -5.48 -1.51 4.22
N SER A 98 -6.06 -1.36 5.40
CA SER A 98 -5.40 -0.77 6.57
C SER A 98 -4.18 -1.59 7.01
N PHE A 99 -4.26 -2.92 6.95
CA PHE A 99 -3.10 -3.78 7.17
C PHE A 99 -1.97 -3.47 6.16
N LEU A 100 -2.28 -3.34 4.87
CA LEU A 100 -1.27 -3.05 3.85
C LEU A 100 -0.66 -1.65 4.01
N GLU A 101 -1.43 -0.66 4.47
CA GLU A 101 -0.91 0.68 4.78
C GLU A 101 0.11 0.63 5.92
N LEU A 102 -0.22 -0.08 7.01
CA LEU A 102 0.71 -0.29 8.12
C LEU A 102 1.96 -1.05 7.65
N ARG A 103 1.76 -2.07 6.79
CA ARG A 103 2.85 -2.85 6.22
C ARG A 103 3.82 -2.00 5.41
N CYS A 104 3.33 -1.05 4.61
CA CYS A 104 4.17 -0.08 3.92
C CYS A 104 5.05 0.73 4.88
N ILE A 105 4.45 1.28 5.94
CA ILE A 105 5.16 2.09 6.94
C ILE A 105 6.28 1.27 7.60
N GLN A 106 5.98 0.01 7.96
CA GLN A 106 6.96 -0.90 8.56
C GLN A 106 8.14 -1.20 7.61
N LEU A 107 7.86 -1.46 6.34
CA LEU A 107 8.89 -1.69 5.33
C LEU A 107 9.77 -0.45 5.13
N GLU A 108 9.17 0.73 5.08
CA GLU A 108 9.90 2.00 4.94
C GLU A 108 10.85 2.26 6.10
N ALA A 109 10.43 1.94 7.34
CA ALA A 109 11.25 2.07 8.54
C ALA A 109 12.47 1.12 8.55
N VAL A 110 12.36 -0.05 7.91
CA VAL A 110 13.45 -1.03 7.82
C VAL A 110 14.39 -0.72 6.65
N ILE A 111 13.87 -0.24 5.51
CA ILE A 111 14.65 0.08 4.30
C ILE A 111 15.45 1.37 4.48
N LYS A 112 14.90 2.37 5.19
CA LYS A 112 15.62 3.58 5.58
C LYS A 112 16.04 3.44 7.05
N PRO A 113 17.18 2.82 7.38
CA PRO A 113 17.70 2.95 8.72
C PRO A 113 17.83 4.46 9.04
N PRO A 114 17.56 4.89 10.28
CA PRO A 114 17.73 6.28 10.65
C PRO A 114 19.15 6.69 10.26
N GLU A 115 19.28 7.70 9.41
CA GLU A 115 20.56 8.37 9.19
C GLU A 115 21.03 8.81 10.58
N ILE A 116 21.95 8.05 11.18
CA ILE A 116 22.76 8.58 12.26
C ILE A 116 23.53 9.70 11.57
N VAL A 117 23.05 10.93 11.75
CA VAL A 117 23.76 12.14 11.39
C VAL A 117 25.06 12.09 12.18
N ALA A 118 26.09 11.49 11.58
CA ALA A 118 27.44 11.54 12.06
C ALA A 118 27.82 13.02 12.00
N LYS A 119 27.58 13.74 13.11
CA LYS A 119 28.14 15.06 13.34
C LYS A 119 29.65 14.85 13.37
N ASN A 120 30.29 15.02 12.22
CA ASN A 120 31.73 15.17 12.11
C ASN A 120 32.09 16.47 12.84
N VAL A 121 32.27 16.39 14.15
CA VAL A 121 32.91 17.43 14.95
C VAL A 121 34.41 17.31 14.69
N PRO A 122 35.09 18.33 14.13
CA PRO A 122 36.52 18.26 13.93
C PRO A 122 37.22 18.24 15.30
N ILE A 123 37.88 17.13 15.62
CA ILE A 123 38.76 17.04 16.78
C ILE A 123 40.02 17.86 16.47
N LYS A 124 40.11 19.07 17.03
CA LYS A 124 41.36 19.83 17.06
C LYS A 124 42.30 19.15 18.06
N HIS A 125 43.24 18.35 17.57
CA HIS A 125 44.40 17.93 18.37
C HIS A 125 45.28 19.16 18.64
N LYS A 126 45.38 19.57 19.90
CA LYS A 126 46.38 20.55 20.35
C LYS A 126 47.64 19.78 20.73
N THR A 127 48.63 19.78 19.84
CA THR A 127 49.95 19.19 20.10
C THR A 127 50.70 20.05 21.11
N THR A 128 50.91 19.54 22.32
CA THR A 128 51.84 20.12 23.30
C THR A 128 53.24 19.66 22.94
N SER A 129 54.04 20.51 22.30
CA SER A 129 55.48 20.28 22.16
C SER A 129 56.19 20.93 23.34
N GLY A 130 56.58 20.11 24.32
CA GLY A 130 57.57 20.48 25.32
C GLY A 130 58.93 20.57 24.67
N LEU A 131 59.59 21.72 24.78
CA LEU A 131 61.02 21.86 24.53
C LEU A 131 61.72 21.88 25.88
N ILE A 132 62.37 20.76 26.17
CA ILE A 132 63.39 20.62 27.20
C ILE A 132 64.70 21.01 26.48
N ASN A 133 65.39 22.06 26.94
CA ASN A 133 66.76 22.31 26.53
C ASN A 133 67.65 22.24 27.77
N LEU A 134 68.70 21.43 27.61
CA LEU A 134 69.86 21.21 28.48
C LEU A 134 70.65 22.49 28.75
#